data_AF-A0A6G6K3Q2-F1
#
_entry.id   AF-A0A6G6K3Q2-F1
#
_cell.length_a   1.000
_cell.length_b   1.000
_cell.length_c   1.000
_cell.angle_alpha   90.00
_cell.angle_beta   90.00
_cell.angle_gamma   90.00
#
_symmetry.space_group_name_H-M   'P 1'
#
loop_
_entity.id
_entity.type
_entity.pdbx_description
1 polymer ?
#
loop_
_entity_poly.entity_id
_entity_poly.type
_entity_poly.pdbx_seq_one_letter_code
_entity_poly.pdbx_strand_id
1 'polypeptide(L)'
;MSDLTFTGSYRPLTEQDLRTFEQWLEHPLPPRYRAFLLRTNGGHPHRHRASHGHLEAFYAIALVSAHGQKYPPSERRLGMSLEEQVKSMLDDLPPSVIPIAFAGNGDRVCLSLEDDRIFLWQHDAPYEDYPPALAELVPMADHVDALLDQLEGDTPPEPEEEVTRLGRWGDLELLDSHLASGHDVNEVTALGDSLVRSAAYYGNLDFIKACVQRGATLRDRSLLHVAAFTIDAELMSYLLEQKVDPNELDDNGYTPIDCVLPFAMNSPAVKLLQEKGGKPAA
;
A
#
# COMPACT_ATOMS: atom_id res chain seq x y z
N MET A 1 -21.32 5.14 18.20
CA MET A 1 -20.36 4.92 17.11
C MET A 1 -19.16 5.76 17.45
N SER A 2 -18.16 5.14 18.04
CA SER A 2 -16.92 5.82 18.45
C SER A 2 -16.08 6.06 17.20
N ASP A 3 -15.77 7.32 16.93
CA ASP A 3 -14.79 7.71 15.91
C ASP A 3 -13.45 7.07 16.26
N LEU A 4 -13.04 6.08 15.47
CA LEU A 4 -11.74 5.45 15.57
C LEU A 4 -10.73 6.34 14.84
N THR A 5 -9.94 7.09 15.60
CA THR A 5 -8.76 7.78 15.06
C THR A 5 -7.55 6.88 15.20
N PHE A 6 -7.13 6.27 14.09
CA PHE A 6 -5.82 5.63 13.98
C PHE A 6 -4.73 6.72 13.91
N THR A 7 -3.71 6.60 14.74
CA THR A 7 -2.53 7.46 14.67
C THR A 7 -1.71 7.09 13.43
N GLY A 8 -1.41 8.05 12.56
CA GLY A 8 -0.61 7.81 11.35
C GLY A 8 -1.38 7.29 10.13
N SER A 9 -2.73 7.22 10.19
CA SER A 9 -3.56 7.06 9.00
C SER A 9 -3.95 8.42 8.43
N TYR A 10 -4.23 8.48 7.13
CA TYR A 10 -5.01 9.60 6.59
C TYR A 10 -6.35 9.68 7.34
N ARG A 11 -6.83 10.91 7.59
CA ARG A 11 -8.22 11.07 8.07
C ARG A 11 -9.16 10.54 6.99
N PRO A 12 -10.32 9.95 7.35
CA PRO A 12 -11.30 9.50 6.39
C PRO A 12 -11.64 10.60 5.37
N LEU A 13 -11.69 10.22 4.10
CA LEU A 13 -12.06 11.06 2.99
C LEU A 13 -13.50 11.54 3.20
N THR A 14 -13.68 12.85 3.22
CA THR A 14 -14.99 13.45 3.43
C THR A 14 -15.59 13.96 2.14
N GLU A 15 -16.90 14.17 2.17
CA GLU A 15 -17.63 14.83 1.09
C GLU A 15 -17.07 16.23 0.77
N GLN A 16 -16.54 16.92 1.79
CA GLN A 16 -15.94 18.22 1.59
C GLN A 16 -14.60 18.13 0.84
N ASP A 17 -13.83 17.08 1.09
CA ASP A 17 -12.55 16.86 0.41
C ASP A 17 -12.76 16.60 -1.08
N LEU A 18 -13.77 15.80 -1.44
CA LEU A 18 -14.14 15.56 -2.84
C LEU A 18 -14.66 16.81 -3.53
N ARG A 19 -15.52 17.59 -2.88
CA ARG A 19 -15.98 18.87 -3.44
C ARG A 19 -14.83 19.84 -3.72
N THR A 20 -13.88 19.95 -2.79
CA THR A 20 -12.70 20.80 -2.98
C THR A 20 -11.83 20.28 -4.12
N PHE A 21 -11.69 18.96 -4.25
CA PHE A 21 -10.93 18.35 -5.33
C PHE A 21 -11.60 18.53 -6.71
N GLU A 22 -12.91 18.32 -6.83
CA GLU A 22 -13.68 18.56 -8.07
C GLU A 22 -13.66 20.04 -8.48
N GLN A 23 -13.66 20.96 -7.50
CA GLN A 23 -13.48 22.39 -7.77
C GLN A 23 -12.09 22.69 -8.35
N TRP A 24 -11.04 22.04 -7.85
CA TRP A 24 -9.69 22.19 -8.37
C TRP A 24 -9.53 21.56 -9.76
N LEU A 25 -10.17 20.42 -10.02
CA LEU A 25 -10.20 19.79 -11.35
C LEU A 25 -11.01 20.58 -12.38
N GLU A 26 -11.84 21.52 -11.93
CA GLU A 26 -12.88 22.18 -12.75
C GLU A 26 -13.82 21.16 -13.44
N HIS A 27 -13.92 19.94 -12.89
CA HIS A 27 -14.71 18.85 -13.42
C HIS A 27 -15.28 17.97 -12.30
N PRO A 28 -16.58 17.61 -12.32
CA PRO A 28 -17.12 16.64 -11.37
C PRO A 28 -16.56 15.24 -11.63
N LEU A 29 -16.37 14.44 -10.58
CA LEU A 29 -16.03 13.04 -10.76
C LEU A 29 -17.29 12.22 -11.12
N PRO A 30 -17.13 11.07 -11.81
CA PRO A 30 -18.26 10.18 -12.08
C PRO A 30 -18.99 9.79 -10.78
N PRO A 31 -20.34 9.83 -10.73
CA PRO A 31 -21.08 9.67 -9.47
C PRO A 31 -20.78 8.36 -8.74
N ARG A 32 -20.66 7.24 -9.47
CA ARG A 32 -20.35 5.93 -8.89
C ARG A 32 -18.92 5.87 -8.36
N TYR A 33 -17.98 6.49 -9.09
CA TYR A 33 -16.59 6.62 -8.67
C TYR A 33 -16.47 7.46 -7.39
N ARG A 34 -17.18 8.59 -7.30
CA ARG A 34 -17.26 9.41 -6.08
C ARG A 34 -17.79 8.61 -4.88
N ALA A 35 -18.88 7.88 -5.07
CA ALA A 35 -19.47 7.04 -4.03
C ALA A 35 -18.52 5.91 -3.60
N PHE A 36 -17.79 5.33 -4.55
CA PHE A 36 -16.74 4.36 -4.29
C PHE A 36 -15.65 4.96 -3.38
N LEU A 37 -15.09 6.12 -3.74
CA LEU A 37 -14.03 6.78 -2.96
C LEU A 37 -14.47 7.08 -1.52
N LEU A 38 -15.70 7.57 -1.29
CA LEU A 38 -16.19 7.82 0.07
C LEU A 38 -16.31 6.53 0.88
N ARG A 39 -16.78 5.44 0.26
CA ARG A 39 -16.98 4.15 0.92
C ARG A 39 -15.66 3.45 1.23
N THR A 40 -14.67 3.57 0.35
CA THR A 40 -13.38 2.86 0.45
C THR A 40 -12.27 3.73 1.01
N ASN A 41 -12.63 4.90 1.57
CA ASN A 41 -11.69 5.93 2.02
C ASN A 41 -10.63 6.26 0.95
N GLY A 42 -11.04 6.26 -0.31
CA GLY A 42 -10.18 6.64 -1.42
C GLY A 42 -9.16 5.59 -1.86
N GLY A 43 -9.26 4.32 -1.42
CA GLY A 43 -8.59 3.29 -2.19
C GLY A 43 -8.40 1.86 -1.71
N HIS A 44 -9.15 1.37 -0.74
CA HIS A 44 -9.01 -0.03 -0.31
C HIS A 44 -10.29 -0.86 -0.52
N PRO A 45 -10.75 -1.06 -1.78
CA PRO A 45 -11.77 -2.07 -2.07
C PRO A 45 -11.32 -3.48 -1.64
N HIS A 46 -12.30 -4.36 -1.36
CA HIS A 46 -12.05 -5.76 -1.02
C HIS A 46 -11.18 -6.47 -2.07
N ARG A 47 -11.34 -6.11 -3.35
CA ARG A 47 -10.44 -6.51 -4.44
C ARG A 47 -9.64 -5.34 -4.94
N HIS A 48 -8.36 -5.56 -5.16
CA HIS A 48 -7.40 -4.58 -5.66
C HIS A 48 -6.79 -5.00 -7.01
N ARG A 49 -7.37 -6.04 -7.63
CA ARG A 49 -7.04 -6.70 -8.90
C ARG A 49 -8.06 -6.32 -9.97
N ALA A 50 -7.61 -5.75 -11.09
CA ALA A 50 -8.39 -5.65 -12.33
C ALA A 50 -7.50 -6.16 -13.48
N SER A 51 -8.05 -6.95 -14.38
CA SER A 51 -7.27 -7.56 -15.46
C SER A 51 -7.57 -6.90 -16.80
N HIS A 52 -6.53 -6.52 -17.57
CA HIS A 52 -6.69 -6.05 -18.94
C HIS A 52 -5.72 -6.77 -19.89
N GLY A 53 -6.22 -7.74 -20.67
CA GLY A 53 -5.41 -8.51 -21.62
C GLY A 53 -4.33 -9.35 -20.92
N HIS A 54 -3.07 -9.27 -21.40
CA HIS A 54 -1.90 -9.87 -20.75
C HIS A 54 -1.28 -8.99 -19.67
N LEU A 55 -1.76 -7.75 -19.53
CA LEU A 55 -1.33 -6.85 -18.47
C LEU A 55 -2.13 -7.21 -17.23
N GLU A 56 -1.45 -7.99 -16.39
CA GLU A 56 -1.70 -8.07 -14.97
C GLU A 56 -1.33 -6.71 -14.34
N ALA A 57 -2.13 -5.68 -14.61
CA ALA A 57 -1.93 -4.33 -14.09
C ALA A 57 -2.63 -4.17 -12.74
N PHE A 58 -1.86 -3.78 -11.74
CA PHE A 58 -2.29 -3.65 -10.36
C PHE A 58 -1.59 -2.46 -9.69
N TYR A 59 -2.10 -1.74 -8.69
CA TYR A 59 -2.95 -2.03 -7.54
C TYR A 59 -3.55 -0.69 -7.04
N ALA A 60 -4.71 -0.80 -6.36
CA ALA A 60 -5.42 0.24 -5.60
C ALA A 60 -5.88 1.44 -6.46
N ILE A 61 -7.21 1.57 -6.64
CA ILE A 61 -7.78 2.89 -6.99
C ILE A 61 -7.32 3.83 -5.88
N ALA A 62 -6.33 4.66 -6.13
CA ALA A 62 -5.59 5.38 -5.12
C ALA A 62 -5.50 6.84 -5.54
N LEU A 63 -6.64 7.50 -5.70
CA LEU A 63 -6.65 8.95 -5.53
C LEU A 63 -6.14 9.34 -4.13
N VAL A 64 -6.23 8.42 -3.15
CA VAL A 64 -5.90 8.67 -1.73
C VAL A 64 -5.04 7.58 -1.08
N SER A 65 -4.94 6.39 -1.68
CA SER A 65 -4.14 5.30 -1.11
C SER A 65 -2.64 5.53 -1.33
N ALA A 66 -2.07 6.25 -0.37
CA ALA A 66 -0.75 5.96 0.16
C ALA A 66 0.44 6.13 -0.80
N HIS A 67 0.60 7.32 -1.35
CA HIS A 67 1.93 7.80 -1.73
C HIS A 67 2.95 7.77 -0.57
N GLY A 68 2.49 7.53 0.67
CA GLY A 68 3.31 7.43 1.87
C GLY A 68 3.61 6.02 2.38
N GLN A 69 2.90 4.95 2.01
CA GLN A 69 3.12 3.64 2.67
C GLN A 69 4.33 2.86 2.16
N LYS A 70 4.84 3.18 0.97
CA LYS A 70 6.17 2.70 0.52
C LYS A 70 7.30 3.39 1.30
N TYR A 71 6.99 4.50 1.96
CA TYR A 71 7.95 5.27 2.73
C TYR A 71 7.79 4.96 4.23
N PRO A 72 8.90 4.93 4.98
CA PRO A 72 8.84 4.74 6.43
C PRO A 72 7.88 5.75 7.08
N PRO A 73 7.30 5.46 8.25
CA PRO A 73 6.38 6.37 8.95
C PRO A 73 6.87 7.83 9.06
N SER A 74 8.19 8.03 9.15
CA SER A 74 8.86 9.34 9.16
C SER A 74 8.76 10.13 7.85
N GLU A 75 8.54 9.47 6.73
CA GLU A 75 8.46 10.03 5.38
C GLU A 75 7.02 9.98 4.81
N ARG A 76 6.08 9.40 5.56
CA ARG A 76 4.64 9.49 5.27
C ARG A 76 4.25 10.97 5.29
N ARG A 77 3.88 11.51 4.13
CA ARG A 77 3.27 12.84 4.03
C ARG A 77 1.83 12.78 4.55
N LEU A 78 1.69 12.79 5.87
CA LEU A 78 0.41 12.79 6.58
C LEU A 78 -0.30 14.13 6.34
N GLY A 79 -1.52 14.11 5.82
CA GLY A 79 -2.40 15.29 5.74
C GLY A 79 -2.36 16.12 4.45
N MET A 80 -1.81 15.62 3.34
CA MET A 80 -1.95 16.29 2.03
C MET A 80 -3.38 16.19 1.49
N SER A 81 -3.88 17.27 0.93
CA SER A 81 -5.12 17.27 0.16
C SER A 81 -5.04 16.31 -1.05
N LEU A 82 -6.21 15.96 -1.61
CA LEU A 82 -6.28 15.20 -2.87
C LEU A 82 -5.56 15.91 -4.02
N GLU A 83 -5.68 17.24 -4.08
CA GLU A 83 -4.94 18.08 -5.02
C GLU A 83 -3.45 17.80 -4.90
N GLU A 84 -2.88 17.94 -3.71
CA GLU A 84 -1.44 17.78 -3.50
C GLU A 84 -0.93 16.38 -3.83
N GLN A 85 -1.77 15.36 -3.66
CA GLN A 85 -1.45 13.97 -4.03
C GLN A 85 -1.41 13.78 -5.55
N VAL A 86 -2.35 14.39 -6.28
CA VAL A 86 -2.45 14.22 -7.74
C VAL A 86 -1.53 15.18 -8.49
N LYS A 87 -1.30 16.38 -7.96
CA LYS A 87 -0.58 17.45 -8.65
C LYS A 87 0.84 17.07 -9.07
N SER A 88 1.57 16.33 -8.24
CA SER A 88 2.93 15.85 -8.60
C SER A 88 2.93 14.77 -9.69
N MET A 89 1.77 14.24 -10.04
CA MET A 89 1.61 13.21 -11.07
C MET A 89 1.19 13.79 -12.42
N LEU A 90 0.68 15.01 -12.48
CA LEU A 90 0.09 15.54 -13.71
C LEU A 90 1.12 15.96 -14.76
N ASP A 91 2.37 16.24 -14.37
CA ASP A 91 3.42 16.72 -15.28
C ASP A 91 3.67 15.76 -16.46
N ASP A 92 3.39 14.46 -16.24
CA ASP A 92 3.66 13.37 -17.19
C ASP A 92 2.43 12.98 -18.03
N LEU A 93 1.25 13.54 -17.71
CA LEU A 93 -0.03 13.06 -18.19
C LEU A 93 -0.72 14.07 -19.12
N PRO A 94 -1.53 13.59 -20.09
CA PRO A 94 -2.41 14.48 -20.85
C PRO A 94 -3.28 15.32 -19.90
N PRO A 95 -3.51 16.62 -20.17
CA PRO A 95 -4.31 17.49 -19.30
C PRO A 95 -5.77 17.04 -19.09
N SER A 96 -6.31 16.20 -19.98
CA SER A 96 -7.68 15.70 -19.94
C SER A 96 -7.86 14.43 -19.11
N VAL A 97 -6.79 13.92 -18.47
CA VAL A 97 -6.87 12.73 -17.63
C VAL A 97 -6.30 12.99 -16.24
N ILE A 98 -6.81 12.24 -15.26
CA ILE A 98 -6.23 12.17 -13.92
C ILE A 98 -5.77 10.76 -13.60
N PRO A 99 -4.64 10.58 -12.90
CA PRO A 99 -4.26 9.28 -12.39
C PRO A 99 -5.21 8.85 -11.28
N ILE A 100 -5.71 7.62 -11.37
CA ILE A 100 -6.62 7.02 -10.39
C ILE A 100 -6.09 5.74 -9.77
N ALA A 101 -5.04 5.12 -10.32
CA ALA A 101 -4.35 3.99 -9.70
C ALA A 101 -2.90 3.86 -10.20
N PHE A 102 -2.07 3.16 -9.44
CA PHE A 102 -0.75 2.70 -9.91
C PHE A 102 -0.89 1.35 -10.61
N ALA A 103 -0.11 1.12 -11.66
CA ALA A 103 -0.07 -0.15 -12.38
C ALA A 103 1.28 -0.91 -12.23
N GLY A 104 2.19 -0.38 -11.41
CA GLY A 104 3.55 -0.93 -11.20
C GLY A 104 4.58 -0.31 -12.16
N ASN A 105 5.88 -0.40 -11.83
CA ASN A 105 6.99 0.13 -12.66
C ASN A 105 6.89 1.62 -13.07
N GLY A 106 6.09 2.41 -12.36
CA GLY A 106 5.82 3.81 -12.70
C GLY A 106 4.53 4.01 -13.51
N ASP A 107 3.98 2.96 -14.11
CA ASP A 107 2.74 2.99 -14.89
C ASP A 107 1.54 3.43 -14.06
N ARG A 108 0.56 4.03 -14.73
CA ARG A 108 -0.61 4.65 -14.08
C ARG A 108 -1.89 4.33 -14.83
N VAL A 109 -2.92 3.98 -14.09
CA VAL A 109 -4.29 3.92 -14.59
C VAL A 109 -4.89 5.31 -14.48
N CYS A 110 -5.41 5.82 -15.59
CA CYS A 110 -5.90 7.18 -15.73
C CYS A 110 -7.40 7.18 -16.04
N LEU A 111 -8.14 8.10 -15.42
CA LEU A 111 -9.53 8.41 -15.73
C LEU A 111 -9.57 9.63 -16.66
N SER A 112 -10.24 9.50 -17.78
CA SER A 112 -10.62 10.62 -18.63
C SER A 112 -11.64 11.50 -17.92
N LEU A 113 -11.36 12.79 -17.86
CA LEU A 113 -12.31 13.79 -17.37
C LEU A 113 -13.36 14.14 -18.44
N GLU A 114 -13.15 13.79 -19.71
CA GLU A 114 -14.07 14.17 -20.79
C GLU A 114 -15.22 13.18 -20.98
N ASP A 115 -14.96 11.89 -20.76
CA ASP A 115 -15.87 10.81 -21.14
C ASP A 115 -15.78 9.56 -20.25
N ASP A 116 -15.21 9.70 -19.06
CA ASP A 116 -15.17 8.68 -18.01
C ASP A 116 -14.48 7.35 -18.40
N ARG A 117 -13.77 7.32 -19.54
CA ARG A 117 -12.98 6.17 -19.99
C ARG A 117 -11.72 5.98 -19.16
N ILE A 118 -11.25 4.73 -19.11
CA ILE A 118 -10.02 4.35 -18.40
C ILE A 118 -8.91 4.06 -19.39
N PHE A 119 -7.73 4.61 -19.10
CA PHE A 119 -6.52 4.46 -19.88
C PHE A 119 -5.36 3.98 -19.01
N LEU A 120 -4.35 3.38 -19.63
CA LEU A 120 -3.06 3.08 -19.03
C LEU A 120 -2.02 4.00 -19.66
N TRP A 121 -1.41 4.83 -18.81
CA TRP A 121 -0.16 5.52 -19.10
C TRP A 121 1.01 4.64 -18.69
N GLN A 122 1.97 4.46 -19.58
CA GLN A 122 3.11 3.58 -19.41
C GLN A 122 4.38 4.40 -19.27
N HIS A 123 5.11 4.23 -18.17
CA HIS A 123 6.27 5.06 -17.85
C HIS A 123 7.40 4.93 -18.88
N ASP A 124 7.64 3.70 -19.36
CA ASP A 124 8.71 3.37 -20.30
C ASP A 124 8.25 3.36 -21.78
N ALA A 125 7.04 3.85 -22.08
CA ALA A 125 6.55 3.90 -23.45
C ALA A 125 7.30 4.96 -24.27
N PRO A 126 7.63 4.68 -25.54
CA PRO A 126 8.32 5.61 -26.41
C PRO A 126 7.33 6.62 -27.02
N TYR A 127 6.79 7.53 -26.20
CA TYR A 127 5.88 8.58 -26.63
C TYR A 127 6.56 9.55 -27.61
N GLU A 128 5.79 10.05 -28.59
CA GLU A 128 6.31 11.00 -29.58
C GLU A 128 6.48 12.40 -28.97
N ASP A 129 5.53 12.81 -28.13
CA ASP A 129 5.49 14.09 -27.43
C ASP A 129 5.35 13.90 -25.90
N TYR A 130 5.67 14.94 -25.13
CA TYR A 130 5.56 14.93 -23.67
C TYR A 130 4.86 16.19 -23.11
N PRO A 131 3.75 16.05 -22.37
CA PRO A 131 3.01 14.80 -22.12
C PRO A 131 2.40 14.22 -23.42
N PRO A 132 2.18 12.90 -23.48
CA PRO A 132 1.65 12.25 -24.69
C PRO A 132 0.23 12.72 -25.01
N ALA A 133 -0.18 12.54 -26.27
CA ALA A 133 -1.58 12.71 -26.64
C ALA A 133 -2.44 11.59 -26.01
N LEU A 134 -3.72 11.87 -25.72
CA LEU A 134 -4.64 10.86 -25.16
C LEU A 134 -4.73 9.59 -26.03
N ALA A 135 -4.61 9.75 -27.36
CA ALA A 135 -4.65 8.64 -28.32
C ALA A 135 -3.43 7.70 -28.25
N GLU A 136 -2.33 8.13 -27.61
CA GLU A 136 -1.14 7.31 -27.39
C GLU A 136 -1.24 6.46 -26.10
N LEU A 137 -2.20 6.75 -25.21
CA LEU A 137 -2.44 5.93 -24.03
C LEU A 137 -3.21 4.65 -24.39
N VAL A 138 -2.95 3.57 -23.66
CA VAL A 138 -3.59 2.28 -23.91
C VAL A 138 -5.01 2.28 -23.32
N PRO A 139 -6.08 2.10 -24.11
CA PRO A 139 -7.44 2.06 -23.58
C PRO A 139 -7.67 0.79 -22.76
N MET A 140 -8.13 0.94 -21.51
CA MET A 140 -8.37 -0.17 -20.59
C MET A 140 -9.85 -0.54 -20.44
N ALA A 141 -10.73 0.46 -20.35
CA ALA A 141 -12.16 0.26 -20.21
C ALA A 141 -12.95 1.43 -20.82
N ASP A 142 -14.09 1.12 -21.40
CA ASP A 142 -14.99 2.10 -22.02
C ASP A 142 -15.69 3.02 -21.01
N HIS A 143 -15.63 2.68 -19.72
CA HIS A 143 -16.18 3.49 -18.63
C HIS A 143 -15.59 3.06 -17.27
N VAL A 144 -15.43 4.00 -16.33
CA VAL A 144 -14.95 3.73 -14.97
C VAL A 144 -15.77 2.67 -14.23
N ASP A 145 -17.07 2.59 -14.50
CA ASP A 145 -17.95 1.61 -13.87
C ASP A 145 -17.54 0.16 -14.17
N ALA A 146 -17.00 -0.13 -15.36
CA ALA A 146 -16.50 -1.46 -15.70
C ALA A 146 -15.27 -1.84 -14.87
N LEU A 147 -14.44 -0.86 -14.50
CA LEU A 147 -13.35 -1.05 -13.54
C LEU A 147 -13.92 -1.29 -12.13
N LEU A 148 -14.92 -0.51 -11.72
CA LEU A 148 -15.55 -0.66 -10.40
C LEU A 148 -16.24 -2.01 -10.23
N ASP A 149 -16.92 -2.53 -11.26
CA ASP A 149 -17.54 -3.86 -11.23
C ASP A 149 -16.53 -4.98 -10.93
N GLN A 150 -15.30 -4.87 -11.45
CA GLN A 150 -14.23 -5.83 -11.15
C GLN A 150 -13.75 -5.74 -9.70
N LEU A 151 -13.76 -4.54 -9.12
CA LEU A 151 -13.30 -4.28 -7.76
C LEU A 151 -14.38 -4.58 -6.70
N GLU A 152 -15.65 -4.53 -7.08
CA GLU A 152 -16.82 -4.73 -6.22
C GLU A 152 -17.41 -6.15 -6.32
N GLY A 153 -16.87 -7.04 -7.15
CA GLY A 153 -17.44 -8.37 -7.40
C GLY A 153 -17.45 -9.34 -6.21
N ASP A 154 -18.49 -10.20 -6.14
CA ASP A 154 -18.84 -11.06 -5.00
C ASP A 154 -17.93 -12.29 -4.75
N THR A 155 -17.04 -12.67 -5.67
CA THR A 155 -16.06 -13.74 -5.38
C THR A 155 -15.08 -13.25 -4.30
N PRO A 156 -14.88 -13.99 -3.21
CA PRO A 156 -13.88 -13.63 -2.21
C PRO A 156 -12.47 -13.63 -2.83
N PRO A 157 -11.56 -12.76 -2.37
CA PRO A 157 -10.15 -12.81 -2.77
C PRO A 157 -9.57 -14.19 -2.43
N GLU A 158 -8.55 -14.61 -3.17
CA GLU A 158 -7.83 -15.84 -2.82
C GLU A 158 -7.26 -15.69 -1.39
N PRO A 159 -7.25 -16.74 -0.56
CA PRO A 159 -6.80 -16.64 0.84
C PRO A 159 -5.39 -16.01 0.98
N GLU A 160 -4.52 -16.24 -0.01
CA GLU A 160 -3.17 -15.67 -0.06
C GLU A 160 -3.16 -14.15 -0.28
N GLU A 161 -4.10 -13.65 -1.08
CA GLU A 161 -4.29 -12.22 -1.31
C GLU A 161 -4.80 -11.54 -0.05
N GLU A 162 -5.65 -12.20 0.75
CA GLU A 162 -6.26 -11.62 1.93
C GLU A 162 -5.25 -11.39 3.07
N VAL A 163 -4.42 -12.39 3.41
CA VAL A 163 -3.35 -12.25 4.42
C VAL A 163 -2.38 -11.13 4.05
N THR A 164 -1.95 -11.13 2.79
CA THR A 164 -1.03 -10.12 2.28
C THR A 164 -1.66 -8.73 2.30
N ARG A 165 -2.93 -8.61 1.89
CA ARG A 165 -3.70 -7.36 1.88
C ARG A 165 -3.87 -6.78 3.28
N LEU A 166 -4.30 -7.62 4.22
CA LEU A 166 -4.47 -7.27 5.63
C LEU A 166 -3.19 -6.67 6.22
N GLY A 167 -2.08 -7.40 6.11
CA GLY A 167 -0.80 -6.92 6.61
C GLY A 167 -0.32 -5.67 5.86
N ARG A 168 -0.45 -5.64 4.54
CA ARG A 168 -0.02 -4.52 3.69
C ARG A 168 -0.72 -3.20 3.99
N TRP A 169 -2.02 -3.23 4.26
CA TRP A 169 -2.79 -2.02 4.47
C TRP A 169 -3.00 -1.69 5.95
N GLY A 170 -2.73 -2.64 6.84
CA GLY A 170 -2.89 -2.42 8.26
C GLY A 170 -4.36 -2.26 8.69
N ASP A 171 -5.30 -2.87 7.96
CA ASP A 171 -6.74 -2.71 8.17
C ASP A 171 -7.22 -3.52 9.39
N LEU A 172 -7.36 -2.85 10.54
CA LEU A 172 -7.79 -3.49 11.78
C LEU A 172 -9.25 -3.95 11.78
N GLU A 173 -10.14 -3.27 11.05
CA GLU A 173 -11.55 -3.66 10.99
C GLU A 173 -11.71 -4.95 10.18
N LEU A 174 -10.97 -5.04 9.08
CA LEU A 174 -10.89 -6.24 8.30
C LEU A 174 -10.17 -7.37 9.06
N LEU A 175 -9.13 -7.07 9.85
CA LEU A 175 -8.48 -8.08 10.70
C LEU A 175 -9.49 -8.73 11.65
N ASP A 176 -10.34 -7.93 12.29
CA ASP A 176 -11.36 -8.45 13.19
C ASP A 176 -12.40 -9.32 12.46
N SER A 177 -12.82 -8.89 11.26
CA SER A 177 -13.75 -9.66 10.42
C SER A 177 -13.13 -10.97 9.93
N HIS A 178 -11.84 -10.95 9.58
CA HIS A 178 -11.07 -12.09 9.10
C HIS A 178 -10.96 -13.18 10.17
N LEU A 179 -10.61 -12.78 11.39
CA LEU A 179 -10.52 -13.69 12.55
C LEU A 179 -11.89 -14.18 13.01
N ALA A 180 -12.93 -13.33 12.97
CA ALA A 180 -14.30 -13.74 13.26
C ALA A 180 -14.83 -14.80 12.29
N SER A 181 -14.29 -14.84 11.06
CA SER A 181 -14.58 -15.87 10.06
C SER A 181 -13.86 -17.20 10.31
N GLY A 182 -13.06 -17.30 11.38
CA GLY A 182 -12.42 -18.54 11.84
C GLY A 182 -10.96 -18.72 11.41
N HIS A 183 -10.35 -17.72 10.75
CA HIS A 183 -8.93 -17.77 10.39
C HIS A 183 -8.03 -17.61 11.62
N ASP A 184 -6.86 -18.25 11.58
CA ASP A 184 -5.85 -18.12 12.63
C ASP A 184 -5.00 -16.88 12.37
N VAL A 185 -4.75 -16.08 13.41
CA VAL A 185 -3.87 -14.90 13.32
C VAL A 185 -2.41 -15.27 12.98
N ASN A 186 -2.03 -16.54 13.16
CA ASN A 186 -0.73 -17.11 12.79
C ASN A 186 -0.77 -17.90 11.48
N GLU A 187 -1.84 -17.81 10.70
CA GLU A 187 -1.90 -18.53 9.44
C GLU A 187 -0.81 -18.08 8.46
N VAL A 188 -0.43 -19.01 7.60
CA VAL A 188 0.65 -18.84 6.64
C VAL A 188 0.18 -19.28 5.27
N THR A 189 0.37 -18.43 4.25
CA THR A 189 0.02 -18.73 2.85
C THR A 189 0.93 -19.82 2.26
N ALA A 190 0.62 -20.35 1.06
CA ALA A 190 1.50 -21.35 0.44
C ALA A 190 2.89 -20.79 0.07
N LEU A 191 2.98 -19.48 -0.14
CA LEU A 191 4.25 -18.75 -0.33
C LEU A 191 4.99 -18.47 0.98
N GLY A 192 4.40 -18.84 2.10
CA GLY A 192 5.00 -18.69 3.40
C GLY A 192 4.63 -17.39 4.11
N ASP A 193 3.82 -16.50 3.55
CA ASP A 193 3.47 -15.19 4.13
C ASP A 193 2.51 -15.28 5.32
N SER A 194 2.74 -14.46 6.35
CA SER A 194 1.86 -14.31 7.51
C SER A 194 1.41 -12.86 7.66
N LEU A 195 0.33 -12.61 8.40
CA LEU A 195 -0.18 -11.26 8.69
C LEU A 195 0.91 -10.33 9.22
N VAL A 196 1.74 -10.81 10.15
CA VAL A 196 2.83 -10.04 10.74
C VAL A 196 4.00 -9.82 9.78
N ARG A 197 4.33 -10.79 8.90
CA ARG A 197 5.38 -10.62 7.89
C ARG A 197 4.98 -9.56 6.87
N SER A 198 3.77 -9.68 6.32
CA SER A 198 3.25 -8.71 5.36
C SER A 198 3.22 -7.32 5.99
N ALA A 199 2.70 -7.19 7.21
CA ALA A 199 2.70 -5.90 7.90
C ALA A 199 4.10 -5.34 8.18
N ALA A 200 5.09 -6.18 8.49
CA ALA A 200 6.47 -5.74 8.70
C ALA A 200 7.08 -5.17 7.42
N TYR A 201 6.83 -5.82 6.27
CA TYR A 201 7.34 -5.37 4.98
C TYR A 201 6.82 -3.98 4.60
N TYR A 202 5.58 -3.67 4.99
CA TYR A 202 4.93 -2.38 4.70
C TYR A 202 4.95 -1.39 5.89
N GLY A 203 5.69 -1.69 6.97
CA GLY A 203 5.85 -0.78 8.11
C GLY A 203 4.56 -0.50 8.90
N ASN A 204 3.66 -1.48 8.99
CA ASN A 204 2.38 -1.35 9.70
C ASN A 204 2.49 -1.82 11.15
N LEU A 205 3.29 -1.12 11.95
CA LEU A 205 3.58 -1.50 13.34
C LEU A 205 2.31 -1.61 14.22
N ASP A 206 1.35 -0.71 14.06
CA ASP A 206 0.10 -0.77 14.85
C ASP A 206 -0.74 -2.01 14.50
N PHE A 207 -0.71 -2.44 13.23
CA PHE A 207 -1.31 -3.71 12.81
C PHE A 207 -0.60 -4.91 13.42
N ILE A 208 0.74 -4.91 13.44
CA ILE A 208 1.52 -5.97 14.11
C ILE A 208 1.18 -6.04 15.59
N LYS A 209 1.14 -4.90 16.30
CA LYS A 209 0.74 -4.84 17.70
C LYS A 209 -0.67 -5.40 17.91
N ALA A 210 -1.61 -5.07 17.03
CA ALA A 210 -2.98 -5.58 17.08
C ALA A 210 -3.05 -7.10 16.84
N CYS A 211 -2.23 -7.63 15.93
CA CYS A 211 -2.09 -9.06 15.70
C CYS A 211 -1.51 -9.76 16.95
N VAL A 212 -0.45 -9.21 17.56
CA VAL A 212 0.16 -9.76 18.79
C VAL A 212 -0.84 -9.75 19.96
N GLN A 213 -1.65 -8.70 20.11
CA GLN A 213 -2.73 -8.66 21.10
C GLN A 213 -3.78 -9.77 20.89
N ARG A 214 -3.94 -10.23 19.64
CA ARG A 214 -4.83 -11.33 19.24
C ARG A 214 -4.15 -12.70 19.23
N GLY A 215 -2.89 -12.79 19.68
CA GLY A 215 -2.16 -14.05 19.82
C GLY A 215 -1.19 -14.36 18.68
N ALA A 216 -0.89 -13.40 17.80
CA ALA A 216 0.15 -13.59 16.79
C ALA A 216 1.53 -13.77 17.43
N THR A 217 2.31 -14.67 16.87
CA THR A 217 3.69 -14.94 17.28
C THR A 217 4.65 -14.22 16.35
N LEU A 218 5.72 -13.66 16.91
CA LEU A 218 6.81 -13.03 16.16
C LEU A 218 7.97 -14.00 15.93
N ARG A 219 7.65 -15.30 15.74
CA ARG A 219 8.65 -16.37 15.53
C ARG A 219 9.18 -16.43 14.11
N ASP A 220 8.61 -15.64 13.23
CA ASP A 220 9.11 -15.51 11.89
C ASP A 220 10.49 -14.84 11.92
N ARG A 221 11.48 -15.67 11.63
CA ARG A 221 12.92 -15.35 11.66
C ARG A 221 13.27 -14.17 10.78
N SER A 222 12.46 -13.89 9.75
CA SER A 222 12.70 -12.81 8.79
C SER A 222 12.18 -11.45 9.24
N LEU A 223 11.38 -11.34 10.31
CA LEU A 223 10.74 -10.08 10.71
C LEU A 223 11.76 -8.98 11.02
N LEU A 224 12.82 -9.32 11.75
CA LEU A 224 13.86 -8.35 12.11
C LEU A 224 14.75 -8.01 10.92
N HIS A 225 14.99 -8.94 9.99
CA HIS A 225 15.68 -8.69 8.71
C HIS A 225 14.89 -7.74 7.84
N VAL A 226 13.58 -7.93 7.72
CA VAL A 226 12.68 -7.05 6.99
C VAL A 226 12.71 -5.65 7.59
N ALA A 227 12.57 -5.52 8.91
CA ALA A 227 12.63 -4.23 9.60
C ALA A 227 13.99 -3.53 9.44
N ALA A 228 15.09 -4.30 9.41
CA ALA A 228 16.43 -3.76 9.17
C ALA A 228 16.61 -3.30 7.71
N PHE A 229 16.14 -4.09 6.74
CA PHE A 229 16.20 -3.77 5.32
C PHE A 229 15.39 -2.51 4.98
N THR A 230 14.22 -2.33 5.60
CA THR A 230 13.38 -1.13 5.43
C THR A 230 13.83 0.05 6.31
N ILE A 231 14.83 -0.14 7.18
CA ILE A 231 15.36 0.87 8.12
C ILE A 231 14.23 1.40 9.05
N ASP A 232 13.28 0.55 9.41
CA ASP A 232 12.17 0.89 10.30
C ASP A 232 12.60 0.75 11.77
N ALA A 233 13.16 1.83 12.31
CA ALA A 233 13.69 1.85 13.69
C ALA A 233 12.61 1.60 14.75
N GLU A 234 11.36 2.01 14.50
CA GLU A 234 10.26 1.79 15.45
C GLU A 234 9.86 0.31 15.48
N LEU A 235 9.71 -0.30 14.30
CA LEU A 235 9.45 -1.73 14.19
C LEU A 235 10.58 -2.56 14.80
N MET A 236 11.85 -2.24 14.48
CA MET A 236 12.98 -2.95 15.08
C MET A 236 13.00 -2.83 16.60
N SER A 237 12.75 -1.63 17.14
CA SER A 237 12.69 -1.42 18.59
C SER A 237 11.62 -2.31 19.22
N TYR A 238 10.42 -2.33 18.62
CA TYR A 238 9.33 -3.17 19.09
C TYR A 238 9.68 -4.67 19.03
N LEU A 239 10.21 -5.18 17.91
CA LEU A 239 10.59 -6.58 17.77
C LEU A 239 11.64 -7.01 18.81
N LEU A 240 12.64 -6.16 19.05
CA LEU A 240 13.69 -6.41 20.04
C LEU A 240 13.14 -6.38 21.47
N GLU A 241 12.16 -5.52 21.77
CA GLU A 241 11.42 -5.53 23.03
C GLU A 241 10.58 -6.81 23.22
N GLN A 242 10.07 -7.39 22.12
CA GLN A 242 9.42 -8.70 22.11
C GLN A 242 10.41 -9.87 22.18
N LYS A 243 11.71 -9.60 22.41
CA LYS A 243 12.78 -10.58 22.57
C LYS A 243 13.06 -11.44 21.33
N VAL A 244 12.79 -10.90 20.14
CA VAL A 244 13.32 -11.47 18.88
C VAL A 244 14.86 -11.44 18.94
N ASP A 245 15.52 -12.52 18.53
CA ASP A 245 16.97 -12.63 18.59
C ASP A 245 17.61 -11.68 17.56
N PRO A 246 18.44 -10.70 17.98
CA PRO A 246 19.10 -9.76 17.07
C PRO A 246 20.15 -10.40 16.15
N ASN A 247 20.49 -11.68 16.35
CA ASN A 247 21.46 -12.42 15.55
C ASN A 247 20.84 -13.62 14.83
N GLU A 248 19.52 -13.72 14.77
CA GLU A 248 18.85 -14.81 14.06
C GLU A 248 19.24 -14.78 12.58
N LEU A 249 19.51 -15.95 12.00
CA LEU A 249 19.87 -16.08 10.60
C LEU A 249 18.61 -16.25 9.74
N ASP A 250 18.53 -15.51 8.64
CA ASP A 250 17.55 -15.75 7.60
C ASP A 250 17.89 -17.03 6.81
N ASP A 251 17.06 -17.35 5.81
CA ASP A 251 17.26 -18.54 4.97
C ASP A 251 18.52 -18.46 4.08
N ASN A 252 19.13 -17.28 3.96
CA ASN A 252 20.39 -17.06 3.24
C ASN A 252 21.62 -17.03 4.17
N GLY A 253 21.42 -17.15 5.49
CA GLY A 253 22.50 -17.10 6.48
C GLY A 253 22.92 -15.69 6.88
N TYR A 254 22.10 -14.67 6.62
CA TYR A 254 22.36 -13.29 7.03
C TYR A 254 21.74 -12.99 8.40
N THR A 255 22.42 -12.17 9.19
CA THR A 255 21.83 -11.52 10.37
C THR A 255 21.05 -10.27 9.95
N PRO A 256 20.18 -9.71 10.82
CA PRO A 256 19.51 -8.44 10.52
C PRO A 256 20.50 -7.30 10.25
N ILE A 257 21.67 -7.31 10.88
CA ILE A 257 22.72 -6.30 10.62
C ILE A 257 23.29 -6.43 9.21
N ASP A 258 23.48 -7.65 8.70
CA ASP A 258 24.00 -7.88 7.36
C ASP A 258 23.08 -7.32 6.27
N CYS A 259 21.76 -7.30 6.52
CA CYS A 259 20.78 -6.75 5.59
C CYS A 259 20.81 -5.22 5.47
N VAL A 260 21.31 -4.50 6.47
CA VAL A 260 21.29 -3.03 6.51
C VAL A 260 22.67 -2.40 6.27
N LEU A 261 23.76 -3.09 6.62
CA LEU A 261 25.13 -2.56 6.49
C LEU A 261 25.49 -2.07 5.08
N PRO A 262 25.18 -2.81 3.98
CA PRO A 262 25.55 -2.40 2.63
C PRO A 262 24.93 -1.07 2.18
N PHE A 263 23.78 -0.72 2.77
CA PHE A 263 22.98 0.43 2.35
C PHE A 263 23.09 1.61 3.33
N ALA A 264 23.30 1.33 4.63
CA ALA A 264 23.08 2.31 5.68
C ALA A 264 23.97 2.12 6.93
N MET A 265 25.27 1.86 6.73
CA MET A 265 26.26 1.57 7.79
C MET A 265 26.23 2.51 9.01
N ASN A 266 25.98 3.82 8.82
CA ASN A 266 25.97 4.82 9.90
C ASN A 266 24.56 5.20 10.39
N SER A 267 23.54 4.44 10.00
CA SER A 267 22.14 4.76 10.32
C SER A 267 21.80 4.51 11.79
N PRO A 268 20.74 5.16 12.32
CA PRO A 268 20.17 4.81 13.62
C PRO A 268 19.79 3.33 13.74
N ALA A 269 19.40 2.68 12.64
CA ALA A 269 19.06 1.27 12.63
C ALA A 269 20.25 0.36 13.00
N VAL A 270 21.41 0.57 12.36
CA VAL A 270 22.63 -0.19 12.70
C VAL A 270 23.02 0.01 14.17
N LYS A 271 22.95 1.25 14.67
CA LYS A 271 23.24 1.56 16.08
C LYS A 271 22.29 0.84 17.02
N LEU A 272 20.99 0.87 16.74
CA LEU A 272 19.97 0.18 17.54
C LEU A 272 20.23 -1.33 17.61
N LEU A 273 20.53 -1.97 16.47
CA LEU A 273 20.84 -3.40 16.44
C LEU A 273 22.10 -3.72 17.27
N GLN A 274 23.16 -2.92 17.13
CA GLN A 274 24.40 -3.08 17.91
C GLN A 274 24.18 -2.89 19.42
N GLU A 275 23.42 -1.86 19.81
CA GLU A 275 23.04 -1.60 21.20
C GLU A 275 22.27 -2.76 21.82
N LYS A 276 21.47 -3.47 21.01
CA LYS A 276 20.73 -4.67 21.41
C LYS A 276 21.54 -5.96 21.24
N GLY A 277 22.82 -5.88 20.86
CA GLY A 277 23.73 -7.02 20.78
C GLY A 277 23.77 -7.75 19.43
N GLY A 278 23.16 -7.19 18.39
CA GLY A 278 23.26 -7.66 17.01
C GLY A 278 24.66 -7.49 16.44
N LYS A 279 25.09 -8.45 15.63
CA LYS A 279 26.41 -8.50 14.98
C LYS A 279 26.28 -9.11 13.58
N PRO A 280 27.19 -8.80 12.65
CA PRO A 280 27.28 -9.51 11.37
C PRO A 280 27.46 -11.01 11.58
N ALA A 281 27.00 -11.81 10.60
CA ALA A 281 27.39 -13.22 10.52
C ALA A 281 28.92 -13.36 10.39
N ALA A 282 29.47 -14.43 10.95
CA ALA A 282 30.91 -14.71 10.96
C ALA A 282 31.44 -15.26 9.64
#